data_AF-A0A3D0VB92-F1
#
_entry.id   AF-A0A3D0VB92-F1
#
_cell.length_a   1.000
_cell.length_b   1.000
_cell.length_c   1.000
_cell.angle_alpha   90.00
_cell.angle_beta   90.00
_cell.angle_gamma   90.00
#
_symmetry.space_group_name_H-M   'P 1'
#
loop_
_entity.id
_entity.type
_entity.pdbx_description
1 polymer ?
#
loop_
_entity_poly.entity_id
_entity_poly.type
_entity_poly.pdbx_seq_one_letter_code
_entity_poly.pdbx_strand_id
1 'polypeptide(L)'
;SYAVVPEEGHPGLERPWIEYLVPAAELEETVGDRPLAGVMAAEALRIAAWRPRLGAETDDKTIPHELDLLRTAVHLAKGCYKGQETIARVHNLGHPPRRLVFLQLDGSQHTMPAPGSQV
;
A
#
# COMPACT_ATOMS: atom_id res chain seq x y z
N SER A 1 16.32 -3.00 2.24
CA SER A 1 15.17 -2.73 1.35
C SER A 1 15.61 -2.93 -0.09
N TYR A 2 14.74 -3.46 -0.95
CA TYR A 2 15.02 -3.63 -2.39
C TYR A 2 14.56 -2.44 -3.24
N ALA A 3 14.01 -1.39 -2.60
CA ALA A 3 13.55 -0.20 -3.28
C ALA A 3 14.72 0.73 -3.65
N VAL A 4 14.59 1.41 -4.78
CA VAL A 4 15.57 2.39 -5.28
C VAL A 4 15.58 3.68 -4.45
N VAL A 5 14.44 3.99 -3.82
CA VAL A 5 14.27 5.17 -2.96
C VAL A 5 14.65 4.79 -1.53
N PRO A 6 15.43 5.61 -0.79
CA PRO A 6 15.78 5.35 0.60
C PRO A 6 14.56 5.47 1.53
N GLU A 7 14.70 5.05 2.79
CA GLU A 7 13.60 5.05 3.75
C GLU A 7 13.09 6.45 4.07
N GLU A 8 13.99 7.43 4.22
CA GLU A 8 13.62 8.82 4.50
C GLU A 8 12.89 9.48 3.32
N GLY A 9 13.05 8.92 2.11
CA GLY A 9 12.37 9.38 0.89
C GLY A 9 11.13 8.57 0.53
N HIS A 10 10.67 7.67 1.40
CA HIS A 10 9.55 6.79 1.08
C HIS A 10 8.28 7.62 0.74
N PRO A 11 7.64 7.46 -0.45
CA PRO A 11 6.51 8.31 -0.90
C PRO A 11 5.31 8.35 0.05
N GLY A 12 5.08 7.25 0.77
CA GLY A 12 4.06 7.15 1.82
C GLY A 12 4.22 8.11 3.01
N LEU A 13 5.38 8.73 3.21
CA LEU A 13 5.60 9.70 4.30
C LEU A 13 4.81 11.01 4.06
N GLU A 14 4.52 11.33 2.81
CA GLU A 14 3.86 12.59 2.42
C GLU A 14 2.33 12.46 2.31
N ARG A 15 1.75 11.30 2.62
CA ARG A 15 0.32 11.04 2.48
C ARG A 15 -0.39 11.09 3.84
N PRO A 16 -0.87 12.26 4.32
CA PRO A 16 -1.83 12.29 5.39
C PRO A 16 -3.13 11.66 4.89
N TRP A 17 -3.56 10.56 5.51
CA TRP A 17 -4.81 9.88 5.16
C TRP A 17 -5.65 9.63 6.39
N ILE A 18 -6.89 10.08 6.33
CA ILE A 18 -7.89 9.87 7.37
C ILE A 18 -9.17 9.46 6.67
N GLU A 19 -9.82 8.44 7.19
CA GLU A 19 -11.12 7.97 6.72
C GLU A 19 -12.16 8.27 7.80
N TYR A 20 -13.25 8.91 7.38
CA TYR A 20 -14.38 9.23 8.24
C TYR A 20 -15.57 8.38 7.82
N LEU A 21 -16.17 7.68 8.77
CA LEU A 21 -17.46 7.03 8.58
C LEU A 21 -18.53 7.96 9.12
N VAL A 22 -19.46 8.35 8.26
CA VAL A 22 -20.55 9.27 8.60
C VAL A 22 -21.89 8.63 8.25
N PRO A 23 -22.96 8.87 9.02
CA PRO A 23 -24.30 8.53 8.61
C PRO A 23 -24.63 9.17 7.25
N ALA A 24 -25.29 8.44 6.37
CA ALA A 24 -25.57 8.92 5.01
C ALA A 24 -26.38 10.24 5.00
N ALA A 25 -27.26 10.44 6.00
CA ALA A 25 -28.05 11.65 6.14
C ALA A 25 -27.23 12.89 6.55
N GLU A 26 -26.02 12.72 7.10
CA GLU A 26 -25.15 13.78 7.59
C GLU A 26 -24.01 14.12 6.61
N LEU A 27 -23.99 13.50 5.43
CA LEU A 27 -22.88 13.61 4.48
C LEU A 27 -22.67 15.06 4.02
N GLU A 28 -23.73 15.75 3.59
CA GLU A 28 -23.62 17.13 3.08
C GLU A 28 -23.13 18.10 4.15
N GLU A 29 -23.72 18.03 5.35
CA GLU A 29 -23.29 18.83 6.50
C GLU A 29 -21.85 18.53 6.88
N THR A 30 -21.49 17.24 6.95
CA THR A 30 -20.12 16.85 7.29
C THR A 30 -19.16 17.43 6.26
N VAL A 31 -19.38 17.22 4.96
CA VAL A 31 -18.49 17.73 3.89
C VAL A 31 -18.35 19.25 3.97
N GLY A 32 -19.45 19.98 4.15
CA GLY A 32 -19.47 21.44 4.13
C GLY A 32 -18.97 21.98 2.79
N ASP A 33 -18.15 23.04 2.82
CA ASP A 33 -17.64 23.70 1.61
C ASP A 33 -16.35 23.04 1.04
N ARG A 34 -15.98 21.84 1.50
CA ARG A 34 -14.74 21.19 1.07
C ARG A 34 -14.85 20.70 -0.37
N PRO A 35 -13.79 20.88 -1.19
CA PRO A 35 -13.78 20.37 -2.55
C PRO A 35 -13.85 18.85 -2.55
N LEU A 36 -14.74 18.30 -3.38
CA LEU A 36 -14.92 16.87 -3.54
C LEU A 36 -14.04 16.35 -4.68
N ALA A 37 -13.50 15.14 -4.47
CA ALA A 37 -12.81 14.37 -5.49
C ALA A 37 -13.40 12.97 -5.57
N GLY A 38 -13.36 12.36 -6.76
CA GLY A 38 -13.83 10.99 -6.96
C GLY A 38 -12.90 9.96 -6.34
N VAL A 39 -13.42 8.76 -6.10
CA VAL A 39 -12.66 7.62 -5.52
C VAL A 39 -11.44 7.22 -6.34
N MET A 40 -11.47 7.44 -7.67
CA MET A 40 -10.32 7.17 -8.54
C MET A 40 -9.13 8.08 -8.23
N ALA A 41 -9.37 9.34 -7.85
CA ALA A 41 -8.30 10.26 -7.47
C ALA A 41 -7.65 9.82 -6.14
N ALA A 42 -8.47 9.41 -5.17
CA ALA A 42 -7.98 8.86 -3.91
C ALA A 42 -7.16 7.57 -4.13
N GLU A 43 -7.58 6.72 -5.07
CA GLU A 43 -6.87 5.50 -5.43
C GLU A 43 -5.53 5.77 -6.10
N ALA A 44 -5.49 6.70 -7.05
CA ALA A 44 -4.25 7.11 -7.71
C ALA A 44 -3.22 7.64 -6.69
N LEU A 45 -3.65 8.48 -5.74
CA LEU A 45 -2.79 8.99 -4.68
C LEU A 45 -2.30 7.90 -3.72
N ARG A 46 -3.12 6.88 -3.43
CA ARG A 46 -2.70 5.72 -2.62
C ARG A 46 -1.60 4.93 -3.34
N ILE A 47 -1.79 4.65 -4.62
CA ILE A 47 -0.85 3.90 -5.45
C ILE A 47 0.47 4.68 -5.55
N ALA A 48 0.41 5.98 -5.84
CA ALA A 48 1.58 6.86 -5.89
C ALA A 48 2.36 6.91 -4.56
N ALA A 49 1.67 6.80 -3.43
CA ALA A 49 2.26 6.76 -2.09
C ALA A 49 2.80 5.37 -1.67
N TRP A 50 2.77 4.38 -2.57
CA TRP A 50 3.21 3.00 -2.31
C TRP A 50 2.52 2.39 -1.08
N ARG A 51 1.22 2.64 -0.92
CA ARG A 51 0.43 2.15 0.22
C ARG A 51 -0.42 0.93 -0.22
N PRO A 52 -0.02 -0.31 0.10
CA PRO A 52 -0.84 -1.47 -0.21
C PRO A 52 -2.15 -1.46 0.59
N ARG A 53 -3.22 -2.01 0.02
CA ARG A 53 -4.55 -2.20 0.61
C ARG A 53 -4.84 -3.69 0.76
N LEU A 54 -5.40 -4.04 1.93
CA LEU A 54 -5.87 -5.38 2.21
C LEU A 54 -6.87 -5.84 1.14
N GLY A 55 -6.60 -7.00 0.54
CA GLY A 55 -7.45 -7.60 -0.49
C GLY A 55 -7.25 -7.07 -1.91
N ALA A 56 -6.48 -5.99 -2.09
CA ALA A 56 -6.10 -5.49 -3.42
C ALA A 56 -4.70 -5.98 -3.82
N GLU A 57 -3.68 -5.61 -3.05
CA GLU A 57 -2.29 -6.08 -3.27
C GLU A 57 -1.91 -7.26 -2.36
N THR A 58 -2.83 -7.72 -1.52
CA THR A 58 -2.56 -8.76 -0.53
C THR A 58 -3.59 -9.89 -0.59
N ASP A 59 -3.13 -11.10 -0.30
CA ASP A 59 -3.91 -12.30 -0.07
C ASP A 59 -3.62 -12.89 1.33
N ASP A 60 -4.17 -14.07 1.62
CA ASP A 60 -4.02 -14.81 2.89
C ASP A 60 -2.59 -15.26 3.18
N LYS A 61 -1.72 -15.27 2.17
CA LYS A 61 -0.32 -15.73 2.26
C LYS A 61 0.69 -14.59 2.21
N THR A 62 0.24 -13.37 1.94
CA THR A 62 1.09 -12.21 1.78
C THR A 62 1.83 -11.90 3.07
N ILE A 63 3.14 -11.74 2.97
CA ILE A 63 3.98 -11.35 4.11
C ILE A 63 4.48 -9.90 3.94
N PRO A 64 4.76 -9.17 5.04
CA PRO A 64 5.29 -7.80 4.98
C PRO A 64 6.54 -7.58 4.13
N HIS A 65 7.37 -8.61 3.91
CA HIS A 65 8.57 -8.53 3.07
C HIS A 65 8.26 -8.51 1.56
N GLU A 66 7.09 -9.00 1.16
CA GLU A 66 6.62 -8.92 -0.24
C GLU A 66 6.11 -7.51 -0.56
N LEU A 67 5.83 -6.72 0.48
CA LEU A 67 5.33 -5.35 0.42
C LEU A 67 6.42 -4.39 0.92
N ASP A 68 6.16 -3.09 0.84
CA ASP A 68 7.05 -2.07 1.42
C ASP A 68 6.69 -1.73 2.88
N LEU A 69 6.18 -2.71 3.62
CA LEU A 69 5.70 -2.54 5.00
C LEU A 69 6.84 -2.55 6.01
N LEU A 70 8.01 -3.10 5.67
CA LEU A 70 9.17 -3.08 6.57
C LEU A 70 9.61 -1.66 6.93
N ARG A 71 9.50 -0.73 5.97
CA ARG A 71 9.91 0.67 6.14
C ARG A 71 8.85 1.55 6.80
N THR A 72 7.62 1.06 6.98
CA THR A 72 6.51 1.93 7.40
C THR A 72 5.57 1.34 8.44
N ALA A 73 5.59 0.03 8.68
CA ALA A 73 4.60 -0.64 9.54
C ALA A 73 5.16 -1.79 10.40
N VAL A 74 6.38 -2.27 10.14
CA VAL A 74 7.00 -3.36 10.92
C VAL A 74 8.12 -2.80 11.78
N HIS A 75 8.04 -3.05 13.07
CA HIS A 75 9.12 -2.75 14.00
C HIS A 75 9.87 -4.04 14.32
N LEU A 76 11.12 -4.15 13.88
CA LEU A 76 11.91 -5.38 14.04
C LEU A 76 12.44 -5.60 15.46
N ALA A 77 12.60 -4.51 16.24
CA ALA A 77 13.15 -4.55 17.58
C ALA A 77 12.10 -4.48 18.72
N LYS A 78 10.80 -4.61 18.41
CA LYS A 78 9.76 -4.57 19.46
C LYS A 78 9.56 -5.98 20.03
N GLY A 79 8.86 -6.06 21.16
CA GLY A 79 8.52 -7.34 21.79
C GLY A 79 7.67 -8.26 20.91
N CYS A 80 7.34 -9.43 21.45
CA CYS A 80 6.75 -10.50 20.65
C CYS A 80 5.36 -10.15 20.08
N TYR A 81 5.16 -10.40 18.78
CA TYR A 81 3.85 -10.28 18.13
C TYR A 81 3.53 -11.47 17.22
N LYS A 82 2.23 -11.67 16.93
CA LYS A 82 1.75 -12.79 16.11
C LYS A 82 2.34 -12.73 14.70
N GLY A 83 2.89 -13.86 14.24
CA GLY A 83 3.49 -13.99 12.91
C GLY A 83 4.93 -13.49 12.80
N GLN A 84 5.57 -13.05 13.90
CA GLN A 84 6.94 -12.55 13.86
C GLN A 84 7.99 -13.59 13.42
N GLU A 85 7.73 -14.88 13.61
CA GLU A 85 8.69 -15.92 13.24
C GLU A 85 8.95 -15.89 11.73
N THR A 86 7.90 -15.77 10.93
CA THR A 86 8.00 -15.61 9.47
C THR A 86 8.75 -14.33 9.11
N ILE A 87 8.51 -13.23 9.84
CA ILE A 87 9.23 -11.97 9.64
C ILE A 87 10.72 -12.13 9.92
N ALA A 88 11.08 -12.62 11.10
CA ALA A 88 12.47 -12.79 11.51
C ALA A 88 13.22 -13.79 10.60
N ARG A 89 12.55 -14.88 10.20
CA ARG A 89 13.13 -15.89 9.30
C ARG A 89 13.48 -15.28 7.94
N VAL A 90 12.54 -14.58 7.31
CA VAL A 90 12.79 -13.97 6.00
C VAL A 90 13.82 -12.84 6.11
N HIS A 91 13.77 -12.04 7.17
CA HIS A 91 14.74 -10.98 7.42
C HIS A 91 16.19 -11.50 7.55
N ASN A 92 16.40 -12.60 8.28
CA ASN A 92 17.74 -13.06 8.65
C ASN A 92 18.31 -14.14 7.71
N LEU A 93 17.47 -14.97 7.10
CA LEU A 93 17.93 -16.18 6.37
C LEU A 93 17.37 -16.28 4.94
N GLY A 94 16.42 -15.44 4.56
CA GLY A 94 15.59 -15.69 3.39
C GLY A 94 15.47 -14.49 2.46
N HIS A 95 14.73 -14.70 1.38
CA HIS A 95 14.26 -13.66 0.47
C HIS A 95 12.74 -13.86 0.33
N PRO A 96 11.94 -12.79 0.18
CA PRO A 96 10.52 -12.95 -0.07
C PRO A 96 10.30 -13.68 -1.40
N PRO A 97 9.30 -14.57 -1.50
CA PRO A 97 9.07 -15.40 -2.70
C PRO A 97 8.56 -14.58 -3.90
N ARG A 98 7.99 -13.40 -3.64
CA ARG A 98 7.55 -12.42 -4.64
C ARG A 98 7.70 -11.00 -4.09
N ARG A 99 7.49 -9.99 -4.93
CA ARG A 99 7.49 -8.58 -4.49
C ARG A 99 6.44 -7.78 -5.24
N LEU A 100 5.79 -6.87 -4.54
CA LEU A 100 4.99 -5.82 -5.14
C LEU A 100 5.92 -4.83 -5.86
N VAL A 101 5.53 -4.43 -7.07
CA VAL A 101 6.27 -3.48 -7.91
C VAL A 101 5.36 -2.38 -8.40
N PHE A 102 5.94 -1.22 -8.71
CA PHE A 102 5.23 -0.15 -9.38
C PHE A 102 5.34 -0.34 -10.90
N LEU A 103 4.21 -0.52 -11.57
CA LEU A 103 4.15 -0.70 -13.02
C LEU A 103 3.76 0.61 -13.69
N GLN A 104 4.64 1.14 -14.53
CA GLN A 104 4.32 2.27 -15.41
C GLN A 104 3.91 1.74 -16.78
N LEU A 105 2.69 2.07 -17.20
CA LEU A 105 2.17 1.77 -18.52
C LEU A 105 2.20 3.07 -19.34
N ASP A 106 2.60 2.99 -20.60
CA ASP A 106 2.70 4.14 -21.51
C ASP A 106 1.32 4.72 -21.90
N GLY A 107 0.25 3.94 -21.71
CA GLY A 107 -1.14 4.33 -21.95
C GLY A 107 -1.52 4.43 -23.44
N SER A 108 -0.63 4.03 -24.36
CA SER A 108 -0.79 4.27 -25.80
C SER A 108 -2.00 3.57 -26.43
N GLN A 109 -2.40 2.43 -25.89
CA GLN A 109 -3.53 1.63 -26.40
C GLN A 109 -4.85 1.86 -25.65
N HIS A 110 -4.89 2.76 -24.64
CA HIS A 110 -6.06 2.96 -23.77
C HIS A 110 -6.66 1.67 -23.17
N THR A 111 -5.87 0.61 -23.08
CA THR A 111 -6.24 -0.67 -22.48
C THR A 111 -5.48 -0.86 -21.17
N MET A 112 -6.15 -1.44 -20.17
CA MET A 112 -5.52 -1.84 -18.91
C MET A 112 -5.41 -3.36 -18.89
N PRO A 113 -4.28 -3.93 -18.40
CA PRO A 113 -4.18 -5.36 -18.20
C PRO A 113 -5.23 -5.81 -17.18
N ALA A 114 -5.86 -6.96 -17.44
CA ALA A 114 -6.74 -7.58 -16.46
C ALA A 114 -5.93 -8.08 -15.25
N PRO A 115 -6.52 -8.11 -14.03
CA PRO A 115 -5.91 -8.80 -12.90
C PRO A 115 -5.47 -10.22 -13.28
N GLY A 116 -4.24 -10.60 -12.94
CA GLY A 116 -3.66 -11.91 -13.27
C GLY A 116 -3.00 -12.00 -14.66
N SER A 117 -2.92 -10.90 -15.41
CA SER A 117 -2.11 -10.85 -16.64
C SER A 117 -0.64 -11.17 -16.34
N GLN A 118 0.02 -11.87 -17.28
CA GLN A 118 1.44 -12.18 -17.15
C GLN A 118 2.29 -10.91 -17.20
N VAL A 119 3.34 -10.89 -16.38
CA VAL A 119 4.34 -9.81 -16.24
C VAL A 119 5.70 -10.35 -16.64
#